data_AF-A0A081BLV8-F1
#
_entry.id   AF-A0A081BLV8-F1
#
_cell.length_a   1.000
_cell.length_b   1.000
_cell.length_c   1.000
_cell.angle_alpha   90.00
_cell.angle_beta   90.00
_cell.angle_gamma   90.00
#
_symmetry.space_group_name_H-M   'P 1'
#
loop_
_entity.id
_entity.type
_entity.pdbx_description
1 polymer ?
#
loop_
_entity_poly.entity_id
_entity_poly.type
_entity_poly.pdbx_seq_one_letter_code
_entity_poly.pdbx_strand_id
1 'polypeptide(L)'
;MTNYEQLFQEQMQNPEFVTAYHEARIERRVDEMLSALKEKICHDEPKENLLNMIDSIQQQIHRIRKNSNPPRRSQKVAAMKS
;
A
#
# COMPACT_ATOMS: atom_id res chain seq x y z
N MET A 1 11.19 -13.66 19.95
CA MET A 1 10.29 -13.66 18.80
C MET A 1 9.24 -14.74 19.01
N THR A 2 7.98 -14.44 18.75
CA THR A 2 6.87 -15.40 18.86
C THR A 2 6.82 -16.34 17.64
N ASN A 3 6.14 -17.47 17.78
CA ASN A 3 5.91 -18.43 16.67
C ASN A 3 5.31 -17.73 15.43
N TYR A 4 4.40 -16.76 15.65
CA TYR A 4 3.75 -16.02 14.58
C TYR A 4 4.71 -15.09 13.81
N GLU A 5 5.65 -14.45 14.51
CA GLU A 5 6.66 -13.59 13.88
C GLU A 5 7.61 -14.39 12.99
N GLN A 6 8.00 -15.59 13.42
CA GLN A 6 8.84 -16.48 12.63
C GLN A 6 8.12 -16.96 11.35
N LEU A 7 6.89 -17.46 11.50
CA LEU A 7 6.07 -17.88 10.36
C LEU A 7 5.86 -16.73 9.36
N PHE A 8 5.64 -15.51 9.86
CA PHE A 8 5.50 -14.34 9.00
C PHE A 8 6.78 -14.05 8.20
N GLN A 9 7.95 -14.10 8.84
CA GLN A 9 9.24 -13.87 8.16
C GLN A 9 9.54 -14.95 7.11
N GLU A 10 9.14 -16.20 7.37
CA GLU A 10 9.25 -17.30 6.42
C GLU A 10 8.33 -17.10 5.21
N GLN A 11 7.08 -16.70 5.42
CA GLN A 11 6.14 -16.43 4.33
C GLN A 11 6.57 -15.21 3.49
N MET A 12 7.25 -14.24 4.09
CA MET A 12 7.84 -13.09 3.36
C MET A 12 8.99 -13.49 2.42
N GLN A 13 9.46 -14.74 2.44
CA GLN A 13 10.39 -15.25 1.42
C GLN A 13 9.68 -15.70 0.14
N ASN A 14 8.36 -15.92 0.18
CA ASN A 14 7.58 -16.30 -1.00
C ASN A 14 7.17 -15.03 -1.79
N PRO A 15 7.61 -14.86 -3.05
CA PRO A 15 7.31 -13.67 -3.85
C PRO A 15 5.82 -13.45 -4.12
N GLU A 16 5.07 -14.53 -4.31
CA GLU A 16 3.62 -14.49 -4.56
C GLU A 16 2.90 -14.02 -3.30
N PHE A 17 3.30 -14.56 -2.14
CA PHE A 17 2.75 -14.13 -0.85
C PHE A 17 3.07 -12.66 -0.56
N VAL A 18 4.30 -12.23 -0.77
CA VAL A 18 4.72 -10.84 -0.58
C VAL A 18 3.89 -9.90 -1.43
N THR A 19 3.68 -10.25 -2.71
CA THR A 19 2.88 -9.44 -3.64
C THR A 19 1.43 -9.34 -3.16
N ALA A 20 0.78 -10.48 -2.91
CA ALA A 20 -0.61 -10.52 -2.45
C ALA A 20 -0.78 -9.82 -1.09
N TYR A 21 0.17 -9.99 -0.17
CA TYR A 21 0.17 -9.31 1.13
C TYR A 21 0.27 -7.78 0.98
N HIS A 22 1.15 -7.29 0.11
CA HIS A 22 1.28 -5.86 -0.14
C HIS A 22 0.02 -5.28 -0.80
N GLU A 23 -0.56 -5.97 -1.78
CA GLU A 23 -1.80 -5.56 -2.43
C GLU A 23 -2.96 -5.48 -1.43
N ALA A 24 -3.20 -6.55 -0.67
CA ALA A 24 -4.24 -6.59 0.35
C ALA A 24 -4.04 -5.52 1.44
N ARG A 25 -2.79 -5.25 1.83
CA ARG A 25 -2.47 -4.20 2.81
C ARG A 25 -2.74 -2.80 2.26
N ILE A 26 -2.51 -2.57 0.97
CA ILE A 26 -2.83 -1.30 0.30
C ILE A 26 -4.34 -1.12 0.22
N GLU A 27 -5.06 -2.14 -0.25
CA GLU A 27 -6.52 -2.14 -0.36
C GLU A 27 -7.17 -1.82 0.99
N ARG A 28 -6.80 -2.57 2.03
CA ARG A 28 -7.29 -2.33 3.40
C ARG A 28 -7.06 -0.90 3.86
N ARG A 29 -5.87 -0.34 3.63
CA ARG A 29 -5.57 1.04 4.04
C ARG A 29 -6.45 2.06 3.31
N VAL A 30 -6.73 1.84 2.03
CA VAL A 30 -7.63 2.71 1.26
C VAL A 30 -9.06 2.60 1.79
N ASP A 31 -9.53 1.40 2.08
CA ASP A 31 -10.86 1.18 2.65
C ASP A 31 -11.05 1.82 4.01
N GLU A 32 -10.03 1.75 4.89
CA GLU A 32 -10.05 2.40 6.20
C GLU A 32 -10.16 3.93 6.06
N MET A 33 -9.39 4.54 5.14
CA MET A 33 -9.47 5.98 4.88
C MET A 33 -10.83 6.40 4.30
N LEU A 34 -11.39 5.63 3.38
CA LEU A 34 -12.69 5.92 2.78
C LEU A 34 -13.82 5.73 3.80
N SER A 35 -13.71 4.75 4.68
CA SER A 35 -14.67 4.54 5.77
C SER A 35 -14.68 5.72 6.73
N ALA A 36 -13.50 6.22 7.13
CA ALA A 36 -13.40 7.41 7.95
C ALA A 36 -13.96 8.68 7.27
N LEU A 37 -13.79 8.80 5.94
CA LEU A 37 -14.41 9.89 5.18
C LEU A 37 -15.94 9.78 5.18
N LYS A 38 -16.48 8.57 4.96
CA LYS A 38 -17.93 8.31 5.02
C LYS A 38 -18.50 8.66 6.38
N GLU A 39 -17.83 8.28 7.47
CA GLU A 39 -18.24 8.64 8.82
C GLU A 39 -18.31 10.16 9.00
N LYS A 40 -17.30 10.90 8.56
CA LYS A 40 -17.30 12.37 8.65
C LYS A 40 -18.41 13.02 7.83
N ILE A 41 -18.72 12.47 6.64
CA ILE A 41 -19.87 12.93 5.85
C ILE A 41 -21.18 12.68 6.61
N CYS A 42 -21.35 11.51 7.22
CA CYS A 42 -22.54 11.19 8.01
C CYS A 42 -22.72 12.09 9.25
N HIS A 43 -21.66 12.70 9.74
CA HIS A 43 -21.68 13.62 10.88
C HIS A 43 -21.74 15.10 10.46
N ASP A 44 -22.03 15.39 9.18
CA ASP A 44 -22.13 16.75 8.63
C ASP A 44 -20.88 17.61 8.92
N GLU A 45 -19.69 17.00 8.85
CA GLU A 45 -18.44 17.74 8.99
C GLU A 45 -18.33 18.87 7.96
N PRO A 46 -17.68 20.00 8.32
CA PRO A 46 -17.51 21.13 7.42
C PRO A 46 -16.92 20.69 6.07
N LYS A 47 -17.47 21.26 4.98
CA LYS A 47 -17.02 20.97 3.61
C LYS A 47 -15.50 21.09 3.45
N GLU A 48 -14.89 22.10 4.06
CA GLU A 48 -13.43 22.30 3.99
C GLU A 48 -12.65 21.13 4.61
N ASN A 49 -13.12 20.58 5.74
CA ASN A 49 -12.52 19.41 6.37
C ASN A 49 -12.62 18.17 5.46
N LEU A 50 -13.77 17.99 4.82
CA LEU A 50 -13.99 16.88 3.89
C LEU A 50 -13.09 16.99 2.65
N LEU A 51 -12.95 18.19 2.07
CA LEU A 51 -12.05 18.44 0.94
C LEU A 51 -10.58 18.19 1.32
N ASN A 52 -10.14 18.73 2.46
CA ASN A 52 -8.79 18.49 2.97
C ASN A 52 -8.51 16.99 3.20
N MET A 53 -9.51 16.24 3.67
CA MET A 53 -9.40 14.80 3.84
C MET A 53 -9.30 14.07 2.51
N ILE A 54 -10.09 14.45 1.50
CA ILE A 54 -10.00 13.91 0.15
C ILE A 54 -8.60 14.16 -0.44
N ASP A 55 -8.07 15.38 -0.32
CA ASP A 55 -6.73 15.72 -0.80
C ASP A 55 -5.65 14.88 -0.09
N SER A 56 -5.79 14.67 1.22
CA SER A 56 -4.89 13.81 2.00
C SER A 56 -4.93 12.36 1.51
N ILE A 57 -6.12 11.80 1.25
CA ILE A 57 -6.29 10.45 0.71
C ILE A 57 -5.61 10.34 -0.66
N GLN A 58 -5.83 11.31 -1.56
CA GLN A 58 -5.20 11.33 -2.88
C GLN A 58 -3.66 11.37 -2.78
N GLN A 59 -3.11 12.19 -1.89
CA GLN A 59 -1.66 12.23 -1.65
C GLN A 59 -1.12 10.90 -1.14
N GLN A 60 -1.84 10.23 -0.24
CA GLN A 60 -1.45 8.91 0.27
C GLN A 60 -1.48 7.84 -0.83
N ILE A 61 -2.53 7.80 -1.65
CA ILE A 61 -2.61 6.89 -2.81
C ILE A 61 -1.45 7.13 -3.78
N HIS A 62 -1.12 8.39 -4.07
CA HIS A 62 0.00 8.72 -4.95
C HIS A 62 1.35 8.27 -4.38
N ARG A 63 1.57 8.44 -3.07
CA ARG A 63 2.77 7.95 -2.37
C ARG A 63 2.86 6.42 -2.43
N ILE A 64 1.76 5.73 -2.19
CA ILE A 64 1.69 4.26 -2.28
C ILE A 64 2.06 3.82 -3.69
N ARG A 65 1.44 4.39 -4.72
CA ARG A 65 1.71 4.04 -6.13
C ARG A 65 3.16 4.27 -6.54
N LYS A 66 3.79 5.36 -6.07
CA LYS A 66 5.22 5.62 -6.32
C LYS A 66 6.13 4.57 -5.67
N ASN A 67 5.76 4.09 -4.50
CA ASN A 67 6.55 3.11 -3.75
C ASN A 67 6.32 1.67 -4.22
N SER A 68 5.18 1.37 -4.84
CA SER A 68 4.87 0.04 -5.41
C SER A 68 5.50 -0.21 -6.79
N ASN A 69 6.14 0.78 -7.41
CA ASN A 69 6.81 0.65 -8.71
C ASN A 69 8.34 0.73 -8.51
N PRO A 70 9.07 -0.40 -8.40
CA PRO A 70 10.52 -0.33 -8.43
C PRO A 70 10.98 0.17 -9.81
N PRO A 71 12.04 1.00 -9.88
CA PRO A 71 12.61 1.38 -11.17
C PRO A 71 13.03 0.09 -11.90
N ARG A 72 12.57 -0.08 -13.14
CA ARG A 72 13.03 -1.11 -14.08
C ARG A 72 14.52 -0.88 -14.40
N ARG A 73 15.41 -1.22 -13.49
CA ARG A 73 16.86 -1.21 -13.73
C ARG A 73 17.45 -2.47 -13.14
N SER A 74 17.40 -3.55 -13.93
CA SER A 74 18.44 -4.60 -14.08
C SER A 74 17.88 -5.86 -14.76
N GLN A 75 17.47 -5.74 -16.03
CA GLN A 75 17.47 -6.87 -16.96
C GLN A 75 18.37 -6.51 -18.14
N LYS A 76 19.68 -6.34 -17.90
CA LYS A 76 20.69 -6.21 -18.97
C LYS A 76 22.10 -6.55 -18.48
N VAL A 77 22.31 -7.61 -17.69
CA VAL A 77 23.66 -8.19 -17.54
C VAL A 77 23.61 -9.68 -17.15
N ALA A 78 23.13 -10.53 -18.05
CA ALA A 78 23.38 -11.98 -17.97
C ALA A 78 23.36 -12.67 -19.35
N ALA A 79 23.64 -11.91 -20.42
CA ALA A 79 23.87 -12.46 -21.76
C ALA A 79 25.17 -11.85 -22.31
N MET A 80 26.27 -12.09 -21.59
CA MET A 80 27.65 -11.86 -22.06
C MET A 80 28.63 -12.40 -20.99
N LYS A 81 28.67 -13.72 -20.88
CA LYS A 81 29.86 -14.52 -20.56
C LYS A 81 29.63 -15.80 -21.38
N SER A 82 30.12 -15.86 -22.62
CA SER A 82 31.48 -16.30 -22.99
C SER A 82 31.75 -17.71 -22.50
#